data_AF-A0A3Q9BKX7-F1
#
_entry.id   AF-A0A3Q9BKX7-F1
#
_cell.length_a   1.000
_cell.length_b   1.000
_cell.length_c   1.000
_cell.angle_alpha   90.00
_cell.angle_beta   90.00
_cell.angle_gamma   90.00
#
_symmetry.space_group_name_H-M   'P 1'
#
loop_
_entity.id
_entity.type
_entity.pdbx_description
1 polymer ?
#
loop_
_entity_poly.entity_id
_entity_poly.type
_entity_poly.pdbx_seq_one_letter_code
_entity_poly.pdbx_strand_id
1 'polypeptide(L)'
;MLYTATIKEVDEGRILVQDMNPVETEDIPGFDEVVLLMNEAIPLTNKTTGEDIQIEDLKEGDNLEVVLIENAPTTMSLPPQLPGMSIVQVELVE
;
A
#
# COMPACT_ATOMS: atom_id res chain seq x y z
N MET A 1 9.17 1.08 7.23
CA MET A 1 8.25 2.14 7.68
C MET A 1 6.82 1.67 7.45
N LEU A 2 6.00 1.68 8.51
CA LEU A 2 4.60 1.26 8.43
C LEU A 2 3.70 2.46 8.11
N TYR A 3 2.80 2.25 7.14
CA TYR A 3 1.77 3.19 6.73
C TYR A 3 0.40 2.53 6.80
N THR A 4 -0.62 3.33 7.08
CA THR A 4 -2.03 2.95 6.88
C THR A 4 -2.61 3.72 5.71
N ALA A 5 -3.42 3.08 4.88
CA ALA A 5 -4.09 3.71 3.76
C ALA A 5 -5.46 3.08 3.50
N THR A 6 -6.32 3.76 2.75
CA THR A 6 -7.61 3.21 2.31
C THR A 6 -7.59 3.00 0.80
N ILE A 7 -8.11 1.86 0.35
CA ILE A 7 -8.20 1.54 -1.08
C ILE A 7 -9.22 2.45 -1.75
N LYS A 8 -8.81 3.09 -2.83
CA LYS A 8 -9.67 3.91 -3.69
C LYS A 8 -10.00 3.19 -5.00
N GLU A 9 -9.05 2.49 -5.59
CA GLU A 9 -9.25 1.73 -6.83
C GLU A 9 -8.25 0.57 -6.90
N VAL A 10 -8.66 -0.54 -7.51
CA VAL A 10 -7.83 -1.72 -7.73
C VAL A 10 -7.86 -2.09 -9.20
N ASP A 11 -6.68 -2.31 -9.78
CA ASP A 11 -6.47 -2.74 -11.16
C ASP A 11 -5.40 -3.85 -11.19
N GLU A 12 -5.24 -4.55 -12.31
CA GLU A 12 -4.27 -5.65 -12.45
C GLU A 12 -2.85 -5.19 -12.05
N GLY A 13 -2.36 -5.69 -10.91
CA GLY A 13 -1.04 -5.37 -10.36
C GLY A 13 -0.90 -3.94 -9.81
N ARG A 14 -1.98 -3.20 -9.60
CA ARG A 14 -1.96 -1.83 -9.08
C ARG A 14 -3.05 -1.58 -8.06
N ILE A 15 -2.68 -0.92 -6.98
CA ILE A 15 -3.63 -0.49 -5.95
C ILE A 15 -3.48 1.03 -5.80
N LEU A 16 -4.52 1.78 -6.16
CA LEU A 16 -4.61 3.19 -5.84
C LEU A 16 -5.17 3.31 -4.42
N VAL A 17 -4.38 3.91 -3.54
CA VAL A 17 -4.78 4.18 -2.16
C VAL A 17 -4.86 5.68 -1.90
N GLN A 18 -5.66 6.05 -0.92
CA GLN A 18 -5.78 7.41 -0.40
C GLN A 18 -5.47 7.45 1.10
N ASP A 19 -5.19 8.66 1.60
CA ASP A 19 -4.90 8.93 3.01
C ASP A 19 -3.77 8.04 3.57
N MET A 20 -2.74 7.80 2.77
CA MET A 20 -1.62 6.94 3.15
C MET A 20 -0.68 7.66 4.11
N ASN A 21 -0.80 7.37 5.41
CA ASN A 21 -0.10 8.08 6.48
C ASN A 21 0.77 7.14 7.32
N PRO A 22 1.96 7.60 7.79
CA PRO A 22 2.81 6.79 8.64
C PRO A 22 2.20 6.59 10.04
N VAL A 23 2.35 5.40 10.60
CA VAL A 23 1.74 5.04 11.91
C VAL A 23 2.52 5.62 13.11
N GLU A 24 3.84 5.72 13.02
CA GLU A 24 4.71 5.95 14.19
C GLU A 24 5.54 7.24 14.12
N THR A 25 5.37 8.10 13.12
CA THR A 25 6.23 9.30 12.96
C THR A 25 5.54 10.41 12.19
N GLU A 26 5.41 11.60 12.81
CA GLU A 26 4.84 12.80 12.19
C GLU A 26 5.83 13.51 11.24
N ASP A 27 7.13 13.24 11.36
CA ASP A 27 8.19 13.88 10.56
C ASP A 27 8.30 13.33 9.12
N ILE A 28 7.54 12.26 8.81
CA ILE A 28 7.53 11.64 7.48
C ILE A 28 6.23 12.05 6.79
N PRO A 29 6.29 12.63 5.59
CA PRO A 29 5.08 13.01 4.88
C PRO A 29 4.27 11.76 4.47
N GLY A 30 2.95 11.87 4.61
CA GLY A 30 2.00 10.96 3.99
C GLY A 30 1.74 11.29 2.52
N PHE A 31 0.85 10.52 1.91
CA PHE A 31 0.37 10.73 0.54
C PHE A 31 -1.16 10.87 0.57
N ASP A 32 -1.67 11.96 0.00
CA ASP A 32 -3.12 12.12 -0.20
C ASP A 32 -3.67 11.00 -1.11
N GLU A 33 -2.96 10.72 -2.22
CA GLU A 33 -3.20 9.59 -3.12
C GLU A 33 -1.87 9.05 -3.63
N VAL A 34 -1.74 7.73 -3.75
CA VAL A 34 -0.54 7.08 -4.30
C VAL A 34 -0.89 5.72 -4.89
N VAL A 35 -0.21 5.36 -5.98
CA VAL A 35 -0.37 4.04 -6.61
C VAL A 35 0.72 3.10 -6.11
N LEU A 36 0.32 1.97 -5.55
CA LEU A 36 1.19 0.85 -5.21
C LEU A 36 1.33 -0.04 -6.45
N LEU A 37 2.55 -0.16 -6.98
CA LEU A 37 2.85 -1.08 -8.08
C LEU A 37 3.18 -2.46 -7.51
N MET A 38 2.16 -3.31 -7.45
CA MET A 38 2.24 -4.65 -6.90
C MET A 38 2.88 -5.63 -7.89
N ASN A 39 3.51 -6.68 -7.36
CA ASN A 39 4.01 -7.81 -8.13
C ASN A 39 3.95 -9.06 -7.26
N GLU A 40 4.11 -10.24 -7.88
CA GLU A 40 4.00 -11.55 -7.21
C GLU A 40 5.01 -11.77 -6.07
N ALA A 41 6.08 -10.98 -5.98
CA ALA A 41 7.06 -11.09 -4.90
C ALA A 41 6.68 -10.30 -3.64
N ILE A 42 5.68 -9.42 -3.71
CA ILE A 42 5.21 -8.64 -2.56
C ILE A 42 4.14 -9.45 -1.85
N PRO A 43 4.36 -9.84 -0.59
CA PRO A 43 3.33 -10.50 0.20
C PRO A 43 2.11 -9.60 0.36
N LEU A 44 0.94 -10.17 0.07
CA LEU A 44 -0.36 -9.58 0.32
C LEU A 44 -1.17 -10.57 1.16
N THR A 45 -1.45 -10.21 2.41
CA THR A 45 -2.10 -11.11 3.38
C THR A 45 -3.25 -10.42 4.11
N ASN A 46 -4.18 -11.20 4.66
CA ASN A 46 -5.16 -10.69 5.61
C ASN A 46 -4.52 -10.63 7.01
N LYS A 47 -4.55 -9.46 7.66
CA LYS A 47 -3.90 -9.25 8.96
C LYS A 47 -4.51 -10.09 10.09
N THR A 48 -5.82 -10.35 10.03
CA THR A 48 -6.55 -11.09 11.07
C THR A 48 -6.34 -12.60 10.94
N THR A 49 -6.43 -13.13 9.72
CA THR A 49 -6.34 -14.58 9.47
C THR A 49 -4.91 -15.05 9.19
N GLY A 50 -4.05 -14.16 8.72
CA GLY A 50 -2.70 -14.47 8.23
C GLY A 50 -2.68 -15.21 6.90
N GLU A 51 -3.83 -15.30 6.20
CA GLU A 51 -3.93 -15.98 4.90
C GLU A 51 -3.45 -15.08 3.77
N ASP A 52 -2.79 -15.68 2.78
CA ASP A 52 -2.46 -15.01 1.52
C ASP A 52 -3.75 -14.66 0.78
N ILE A 53 -3.86 -13.40 0.32
CA ILE A 53 -4.99 -12.92 -0.49
C ILE A 53 -4.48 -12.43 -1.83
N GLN A 54 -5.35 -12.44 -2.84
CA GLN A 54 -5.02 -11.92 -4.15
C GLN A 54 -5.49 -10.48 -4.30
N ILE A 55 -4.94 -9.75 -5.27
CA ILE A 55 -5.32 -8.35 -5.53
C ILE A 55 -6.81 -8.27 -5.89
N GLU A 56 -7.34 -9.29 -6.58
CA GLU A 56 -8.75 -9.35 -6.99
C GLU A 56 -9.72 -9.50 -5.82
N ASP A 57 -9.23 -9.89 -4.63
CA ASP A 57 -10.03 -10.00 -3.42
C ASP A 57 -10.22 -8.63 -2.72
N LEU A 58 -9.39 -7.65 -3.06
CA LEU A 58 -9.41 -6.30 -2.49
C LEU A 58 -10.55 -5.46 -3.09
N LYS A 59 -11.12 -4.58 -2.27
CA LYS A 59 -12.24 -3.72 -2.65
C LYS A 59 -12.00 -2.26 -2.26
N GLU A 60 -12.64 -1.36 -3.01
CA GLU A 60 -12.71 0.05 -2.63
C GLU A 60 -13.27 0.19 -1.21
N GLY A 61 -12.61 1.03 -0.40
CA GLY A 61 -12.95 1.30 0.99
C GLY A 61 -12.25 0.39 2.01
N ASP A 62 -11.59 -0.68 1.57
CA ASP A 62 -10.79 -1.53 2.47
C ASP A 62 -9.58 -0.76 3.02
N ASN A 63 -9.15 -1.11 4.24
CA ASN A 63 -7.96 -0.50 4.84
C ASN A 63 -6.75 -1.41 4.67
N LEU A 64 -5.61 -0.81 4.36
CA LEU A 64 -4.34 -1.50 4.19
C LEU A 64 -3.32 -0.99 5.19
N GLU A 65 -2.50 -1.90 5.69
CA GLU A 65 -1.20 -1.62 6.26
C GLU A 65 -0.12 -1.93 5.22
N VAL A 66 0.73 -0.95 4.95
CA VAL A 66 1.76 -1.03 3.93
C VAL A 66 3.11 -0.79 4.58
N VAL A 67 4.01 -1.76 4.47
CA VAL A 67 5.38 -1.61 4.95
C VAL A 67 6.26 -1.22 3.77
N LEU A 68 6.90 -0.06 3.85
CA LEU A 68 7.87 0.42 2.89
C LEU A 68 9.29 0.30 3.42
N ILE A 69 10.27 0.17 2.53
CA ILE A 69 11.68 0.37 2.88
C ILE A 69 11.92 1.82 3.35
N GLU A 70 12.98 2.05 4.11
CA GLU A 70 13.39 3.41 4.46
C GLU A 70 13.72 4.23 3.21
N ASN A 71 13.28 5.49 3.18
CA ASN A 71 13.47 6.40 2.05
C ASN A 71 13.00 5.80 0.70
N ALA A 72 11.88 5.07 0.74
CA ALA A 72 11.25 4.48 -0.44
C ALA A 72 11.18 5.48 -1.61
N PRO A 73 11.80 5.18 -2.77
CA PRO A 73 11.71 6.05 -3.93
C PRO A 73 10.26 6.11 -4.43
N THR A 74 9.83 7.30 -4.82
CA THR A 74 8.54 7.56 -5.48
C THR A 74 8.76 8.28 -6.80
N THR A 75 7.80 8.16 -7.73
CA THR A 75 7.79 8.95 -8.96
C THR A 75 7.31 10.39 -8.69
N MET A 76 7.67 11.32 -9.57
CA MET A 76 7.12 12.69 -9.56
C MET A 76 5.80 12.82 -10.34
N SER A 77 5.05 11.72 -10.53
CA SER A 77 3.74 11.75 -11.22
C SER A 77 2.62 12.21 -10.28
N LEU A 78 1.41 12.41 -10.82
CA LEU A 78 0.21 12.74 -10.05
C LEU A 78 -0.94 11.78 -10.44
N PRO A 79 -1.35 10.84 -9.56
CA PRO A 79 -0.74 10.55 -8.26
C PRO A 79 0.70 9.99 -8.38
N PRO A 80 1.53 10.13 -7.34
CA PRO A 80 2.81 9.45 -7.24
C PRO A 80 2.65 7.93 -7.34
N GLN A 81 3.71 7.23 -7.72
CA GLN A 81 3.75 5.77 -7.79
C GLN A 81 4.89 5.25 -6.91
N LEU A 82 4.58 4.23 -6.11
CA LEU A 82 5.51 3.44 -5.32
C LEU A 82 5.86 2.17 -6.11
N PRO A 83 7.11 2.01 -6.57
CA PRO A 83 7.52 0.81 -7.27
C PRO A 83 7.57 -0.37 -6.30
N GLY A 84 7.31 -1.58 -6.80
CA GLY A 84 7.23 -2.77 -5.95
C GLY A 84 8.49 -3.07 -5.14
N MET A 85 9.68 -2.67 -5.62
CA MET A 85 10.93 -2.80 -4.85
C MET A 85 10.96 -1.97 -3.56
N SER A 86 10.09 -0.96 -3.45
CA SER A 86 9.94 -0.13 -2.26
C SER A 86 8.99 -0.73 -1.23
N ILE A 87 8.18 -1.71 -1.63
CA ILE A 87 7.10 -2.29 -0.84
C ILE A 87 7.60 -3.63 -0.28
N VAL A 88 7.61 -3.75 1.04
CA VAL A 88 8.06 -4.95 1.75
C VAL A 88 6.91 -5.93 1.94
N GLN A 89 5.75 -5.44 2.37
CA GLN A 89 4.52 -6.23 2.52
C GLN A 89 3.30 -5.30 2.50
N VAL A 90 2.15 -5.88 2.19
CA VAL A 90 0.84 -5.25 2.29
C VAL A 90 -0.09 -6.17 3.07
N GLU A 91 -0.81 -5.63 4.04
CA GLU A 91 -1.75 -6.39 4.88
C GLU A 91 -3.12 -5.74 4.83
N LEU A 92 -4.16 -6.51 4.52
CA LEU A 92 -5.55 -6.09 4.61
C LEU A 92 -5.99 -6.02 6.08
N VAL A 93 -6.56 -4.88 6.47
CA VAL A 93 -7.09 -4.61 7.81
C VAL A 93 -8.62 -4.55 7.73
N GLU A 94 -9.28 -5.51 8.38
CA GLU A 94 -10.74 -5.59 8.52
C GLU A 94 -11.28 -4.80 9.72
#